data_AF-A0A661KII7-F1
#
_entry.id   AF-A0A661KII7-F1
#
_cell.length_a   1.000
_cell.length_b   1.000
_cell.length_c   1.000
_cell.angle_alpha   90.00
_cell.angle_beta   90.00
_cell.angle_gamma   90.00
#
_symmetry.space_group_name_H-M   'P 1'
#
loop_
_entity.id
_entity.type
_entity.pdbx_description
1 polymer ?
#
loop_
_entity_poly.entity_id
_entity_poly.type
_entity_poly.pdbx_seq_one_letter_code
_entity_poly.pdbx_strand_id
1 'polypeptide(L)'
;MMEMKGKGTVAFLLSFSLLFLGKSLCTPSSASCQNLEGPFLVRRVIDGDTIVLEGGRRLRYLGINTTERGEPFWKEAKDYNARMVEGKSVTLEFEQGKEDKYGRILAYLFVGGKMANVQLLKAGLAHLFVLEPIRYYPYFRKLQEEARAKRIGIWGEGGFKGPLKITRLNADAEGDDRYNLNGEYVRICNISPQDVNTKGFSLCDREGHTYIFPRAILRPGYTLLLFTGKGRDILQGVSQLQLYWGSDYPIWNNKGDIGYLKDPWGRLIDTFVYKGH
;
A
#
# COMPACT_ATOMS: atom_id res chain seq x y z
N MET A 1 -33.48 83.65 34.30
CA MET A 1 -33.87 83.78 32.88
C MET A 1 -32.88 82.95 32.07
N MET A 2 -33.40 82.08 31.19
CA MET A 2 -32.72 81.03 30.40
C MET A 2 -32.16 79.84 31.20
N GLU A 3 -32.32 78.57 30.84
CA GLU A 3 -33.05 77.90 29.75
C GLU A 3 -33.08 76.39 30.03
N MET A 4 -34.02 75.67 29.42
CA MET A 4 -34.25 74.22 29.56
C MET A 4 -33.19 73.33 28.89
N LYS A 5 -33.12 72.05 29.31
CA LYS A 5 -32.90 70.78 28.56
C LYS A 5 -32.48 69.71 29.59
N GLY A 6 -32.91 68.45 29.61
CA GLY A 6 -33.71 67.57 28.75
C GLY A 6 -33.39 66.11 29.13
N LYS A 7 -34.15 65.16 28.54
CA LYS A 7 -33.98 63.68 28.54
C LYS A 7 -34.49 62.99 29.83
N GLY A 8 -35.36 61.98 29.82
CA GLY A 8 -35.83 61.08 28.78
C GLY A 8 -35.58 59.64 29.24
N THR A 9 -36.62 58.88 29.59
CA THR A 9 -36.55 57.41 29.69
C THR A 9 -37.93 56.83 29.42
N VAL A 10 -38.11 56.22 28.24
CA VAL A 10 -39.28 55.43 27.87
C VAL A 10 -38.87 53.96 27.94
N ALA A 11 -39.64 53.18 28.69
CA ALA A 11 -39.51 51.73 28.81
C ALA A 11 -40.06 51.04 27.55
N PHE A 12 -39.31 50.10 26.98
CA PHE A 12 -39.79 49.18 25.95
C PHE A 12 -39.81 47.76 26.51
N LEU A 13 -41.02 47.19 26.61
CA LEU A 13 -41.29 45.78 26.87
C LEU A 13 -41.06 44.99 25.57
N LEU A 14 -40.14 44.03 25.59
CA LEU A 14 -39.99 43.04 24.52
C LEU A 14 -40.69 41.75 24.94
N SER A 15 -41.75 41.39 24.22
CA SER A 15 -42.46 40.12 24.34
C SER A 15 -41.64 38.99 23.73
N PHE A 16 -41.54 37.87 24.45
CA PHE A 16 -40.82 36.67 24.03
C PHE A 16 -41.79 35.78 23.26
N SER A 17 -41.71 35.76 21.93
CA SER A 17 -42.47 34.84 21.08
C SER A 17 -41.75 33.50 20.95
N LEU A 18 -42.32 32.47 21.59
CA LEU A 18 -41.82 31.10 21.57
C LEU A 18 -42.18 30.42 20.24
N LEU A 19 -41.26 30.45 19.27
CA LEU A 19 -41.38 29.70 18.02
C LEU A 19 -40.95 28.25 18.24
N PHE A 20 -41.93 27.34 18.35
CA PHE A 20 -41.72 25.90 18.23
C PHE A 20 -41.40 25.56 16.76
N LEU A 21 -40.11 25.57 16.39
CA LEU A 21 -39.67 24.92 15.16
C LEU A 21 -39.71 23.40 15.39
N GLY A 22 -40.71 22.75 14.80
CA GLY A 22 -40.77 21.30 14.67
C GLY A 22 -39.50 20.80 13.98
N LYS A 23 -38.60 20.19 14.76
CA LYS A 23 -37.46 19.45 14.24
C LYS A 23 -38.00 18.20 13.56
N SER A 24 -38.22 18.28 12.25
CA SER A 24 -38.39 17.09 11.43
C SER A 24 -37.11 16.26 11.52
N LEU A 25 -37.21 15.12 12.22
CA LEU A 25 -36.16 14.12 12.30
C LEU A 25 -36.11 13.38 10.95
N CYS A 26 -35.50 14.01 9.95
CA CYS A 26 -35.04 13.28 8.78
C CYS A 26 -33.84 12.42 9.19
N THR A 27 -34.11 11.17 9.55
CA THR A 27 -33.11 10.12 9.50
C THR A 27 -33.26 9.37 8.19
N PRO A 28 -32.24 9.46 7.33
CA PRO A 28 -31.81 8.29 6.58
C PRO A 28 -30.42 7.93 7.08
N SER A 29 -30.37 6.95 7.98
CA SER A 29 -29.21 6.08 8.09
C SER A 29 -29.15 5.24 6.83
N SER A 30 -28.47 5.75 5.80
CA SER A 30 -27.89 4.90 4.78
C SER A 30 -26.44 4.67 5.17
N ALA A 31 -26.23 3.76 6.12
CA ALA A 31 -24.99 2.99 6.12
C ALA A 31 -24.84 2.46 4.69
N SER A 32 -23.84 2.97 3.97
CA SER A 32 -23.52 2.51 2.62
C SER A 32 -23.49 0.99 2.67
N CYS A 33 -24.41 0.33 1.98
CA CYS A 33 -24.36 -1.11 1.79
C CYS A 33 -23.04 -1.36 1.04
N GLN A 34 -22.01 -1.79 1.77
CA GLN A 34 -20.75 -2.18 1.18
C GLN A 34 -21.11 -3.34 0.25
N ASN A 35 -20.92 -3.16 -1.06
CA ASN A 35 -21.21 -4.17 -2.07
C ASN A 35 -20.18 -5.30 -1.93
N LEU A 36 -20.41 -6.17 -0.95
CA LEU A 36 -19.73 -7.45 -0.82
C LEU A 36 -20.25 -8.35 -1.94
N GLU A 37 -19.36 -8.74 -2.85
CA GLU A 37 -19.68 -9.73 -3.87
C GLU A 37 -19.33 -11.14 -3.36
N GLY A 38 -20.12 -12.14 -3.77
CA GLY A 38 -19.94 -13.54 -3.40
C GLY A 38 -21.19 -14.17 -2.77
N PRO A 39 -21.06 -15.34 -2.11
CA PRO A 39 -19.82 -16.01 -1.77
C PRO A 39 -19.08 -16.62 -2.98
N PHE A 40 -17.77 -16.72 -2.88
CA PHE A 40 -16.90 -17.47 -3.79
C PHE A 40 -16.15 -18.56 -3.03
N LEU A 41 -15.99 -19.75 -3.60
CA LEU A 41 -15.17 -20.79 -2.99
C LEU A 41 -13.67 -20.56 -3.25
N VAL A 42 -12.84 -20.63 -2.21
CA VAL A 42 -11.38 -20.62 -2.37
C VAL A 42 -10.87 -22.02 -2.67
N ARG A 43 -10.26 -22.19 -3.85
CA ARG A 43 -9.73 -23.48 -4.31
C ARG A 43 -8.33 -23.78 -3.82
N ARG A 44 -7.44 -22.78 -3.81
CA ARG A 44 -6.09 -22.93 -3.27
C ARG A 44 -5.45 -21.60 -2.90
N VAL A 45 -4.47 -21.65 -1.99
CA VAL A 45 -3.61 -20.50 -1.66
C VAL A 45 -2.29 -20.56 -2.41
N ILE A 46 -1.95 -19.47 -3.11
CA ILE A 46 -0.66 -19.34 -3.83
C ILE A 46 0.43 -18.93 -2.83
N ASP A 47 0.21 -17.85 -2.11
CA ASP A 47 1.11 -17.23 -1.13
C ASP A 47 0.32 -16.48 -0.04
N GLY A 48 1.00 -15.64 0.75
CA GLY A 48 0.41 -14.96 1.89
C GLY A 48 -0.71 -13.97 1.56
N ASP A 49 -0.78 -13.47 0.32
CA ASP A 49 -1.76 -12.45 -0.09
C ASP A 49 -2.42 -12.72 -1.46
N THR A 50 -2.21 -13.90 -2.02
CA THR A 50 -2.77 -14.33 -3.30
C THR A 50 -3.43 -15.70 -3.21
N ILE A 51 -4.67 -15.78 -3.71
CA ILE A 51 -5.46 -17.02 -3.76
C ILE A 51 -5.99 -17.30 -5.17
N VAL A 52 -6.49 -18.52 -5.36
CA VAL A 52 -7.27 -18.92 -6.53
C VAL A 52 -8.69 -19.24 -6.08
N LEU A 53 -9.66 -18.55 -6.67
CA LEU A 53 -11.09 -18.79 -6.48
C LEU A 53 -11.56 -19.92 -7.40
N GLU A 54 -12.78 -20.37 -7.18
CA GLU A 54 -13.49 -21.20 -8.16
C GLU A 54 -13.53 -20.55 -9.55
N GLY A 55 -13.50 -21.38 -10.59
CA GLY A 55 -13.30 -20.91 -11.97
C GLY A 55 -11.85 -20.52 -12.32
N GLY A 56 -10.89 -20.70 -11.39
CA GLY A 56 -9.46 -20.52 -11.67
C GLY A 56 -8.97 -19.07 -11.61
N ARG A 57 -9.85 -18.12 -11.29
CA ARG A 57 -9.50 -16.70 -11.20
C ARG A 57 -8.57 -16.45 -10.01
N ARG A 58 -7.49 -15.71 -10.24
CA ARG A 58 -6.53 -15.32 -9.20
C ARG A 58 -6.98 -14.03 -8.54
N LEU A 59 -6.83 -13.94 -7.22
CA LEU A 59 -7.15 -12.77 -6.44
C LEU A 59 -5.96 -12.35 -5.59
N ARG A 60 -5.62 -11.05 -5.62
CA ARG A 60 -4.55 -10.41 -4.83
C ARG A 60 -5.18 -9.47 -3.81
N TYR A 61 -4.75 -9.59 -2.56
CA TYR A 61 -5.32 -8.82 -1.44
C TYR A 61 -4.92 -7.34 -1.53
N LEU A 62 -5.90 -6.44 -1.57
CA LEU A 62 -5.64 -5.00 -1.64
C LEU A 62 -4.99 -4.45 -0.36
N GLY A 63 -4.11 -3.46 -0.54
CA GLY A 63 -3.56 -2.67 0.55
C GLY A 63 -2.49 -3.34 1.40
N ILE A 64 -2.13 -4.59 1.13
CA ILE A 64 -1.12 -5.32 1.88
C ILE A 64 -0.18 -6.09 0.95
N ASN A 65 1.04 -6.34 1.42
CA ASN A 65 2.00 -7.22 0.76
C ASN A 65 2.69 -8.13 1.77
N THR A 66 2.85 -9.39 1.40
CA THR A 66 3.60 -10.39 2.15
C THR A 66 5.00 -10.56 1.56
N THR A 67 5.89 -11.20 2.30
CA THR A 67 7.27 -11.43 1.86
C THR A 67 7.31 -12.43 0.72
N GLU A 68 8.27 -12.27 -0.19
CA GLU A 68 8.41 -13.11 -1.37
C GLU A 68 8.89 -14.53 -1.02
N ARG A 69 8.66 -15.49 -1.92
CA ARG A 69 9.08 -16.88 -1.70
C ARG A 69 10.59 -16.95 -1.43
N GLY A 70 10.95 -17.54 -0.28
CA GLY A 70 12.35 -17.69 0.14
C GLY A 70 12.83 -16.59 1.08
N GLU A 71 12.08 -15.50 1.26
CA GLU A 71 12.35 -14.47 2.26
C GLU A 71 11.81 -14.86 3.65
N PRO A 72 12.41 -14.43 4.76
CA PRO A 72 11.88 -14.70 6.10
C PRO A 72 10.36 -14.43 6.21
N PHE A 73 9.62 -15.30 6.90
CA PHE A 73 8.17 -15.24 7.11
C PHE A 73 7.28 -15.56 5.89
N TRP A 74 7.85 -15.89 4.71
CA TRP A 74 7.06 -16.20 3.51
C TRP A 74 6.13 -17.40 3.71
N LYS A 75 6.63 -18.45 4.37
CA LYS A 75 5.90 -19.70 4.57
C LYS A 75 4.83 -19.52 5.64
N GLU A 76 5.16 -18.80 6.69
CA GLU A 76 4.27 -18.46 7.79
C GLU A 76 3.09 -17.63 7.30
N ALA A 77 3.32 -16.64 6.44
CA ALA A 77 2.27 -15.85 5.81
C ALA A 77 1.35 -16.73 4.95
N LYS A 78 1.93 -17.60 4.11
CA LYS A 78 1.18 -18.55 3.28
C LYS A 78 0.34 -19.52 4.11
N ASP A 79 0.94 -20.17 5.11
CA ASP A 79 0.26 -21.15 5.96
C ASP A 79 -0.84 -20.49 6.80
N TYR A 80 -0.60 -19.26 7.28
CA TYR A 80 -1.60 -18.47 7.99
C TYR A 80 -2.78 -18.12 7.08
N ASN A 81 -2.52 -17.68 5.84
CA ASN A 81 -3.55 -17.42 4.86
C ASN A 81 -4.35 -18.70 4.54
N ALA A 82 -3.68 -19.82 4.23
CA ALA A 82 -4.31 -21.12 3.95
C ALA A 82 -5.26 -21.57 5.07
N ARG A 83 -4.83 -21.55 6.34
CA ARG A 83 -5.69 -21.88 7.48
C ARG A 83 -6.93 -20.99 7.57
N MET A 84 -6.81 -19.72 7.19
CA MET A 84 -7.93 -18.80 7.22
C MET A 84 -8.93 -19.04 6.11
N VAL A 85 -8.50 -19.31 4.87
CA VAL A 85 -9.36 -19.15 3.69
C VAL A 85 -9.49 -20.39 2.80
N GLU A 86 -8.52 -21.32 2.82
CA GLU A 86 -8.51 -22.45 1.88
C GLU A 86 -9.71 -23.39 2.11
N GLY A 87 -10.41 -23.75 1.04
CA GLY A 87 -11.62 -24.60 1.11
C GLY A 87 -12.86 -23.91 1.69
N LYS A 88 -12.81 -22.60 1.94
CA LYS A 88 -13.94 -21.84 2.54
C LYS A 88 -14.57 -20.89 1.53
N SER A 89 -15.81 -20.52 1.82
CA SER A 89 -16.53 -19.47 1.11
C SER A 89 -16.12 -18.08 1.63
N VAL A 90 -15.83 -17.17 0.70
CA VAL A 90 -15.38 -15.81 0.99
C VAL A 90 -16.24 -14.78 0.26
N THR A 91 -16.34 -13.58 0.82
CA THR A 91 -16.92 -12.42 0.13
C THR A 91 -15.84 -11.37 -0.13
N LEU A 92 -16.03 -10.60 -1.20
CA LEU A 92 -15.05 -9.65 -1.72
C LEU A 92 -15.59 -8.24 -1.64
N GLU A 93 -14.75 -7.30 -1.17
CA GLU A 93 -15.02 -5.86 -1.28
C GLU A 93 -14.00 -5.23 -2.22
N PHE A 94 -14.48 -4.44 -3.18
CA PHE A 94 -13.66 -3.83 -4.23
C PHE A 94 -13.39 -2.35 -3.98
N GLU A 95 -12.26 -1.88 -4.52
CA GLU A 95 -12.04 -0.46 -4.79
C GLU A 95 -12.38 -0.12 -6.25
N GLN A 96 -12.07 1.11 -6.69
CA GLN A 96 -12.07 1.45 -8.10
C GLN A 96 -10.97 0.64 -8.82
N GLY A 97 -11.32 0.01 -9.94
CA GLY A 97 -10.45 -0.96 -10.61
C GLY A 97 -10.55 -2.35 -9.99
N LYS A 98 -10.94 -3.34 -10.81
CA LYS A 98 -11.16 -4.72 -10.34
C LYS A 98 -9.99 -5.65 -10.63
N GLU A 99 -9.08 -5.29 -11.53
CA GLU A 99 -8.03 -6.17 -12.03
C GLU A 99 -6.71 -5.43 -12.21
N ASP A 100 -5.59 -6.13 -11.98
CA ASP A 100 -4.25 -5.61 -12.32
C ASP A 100 -3.80 -6.04 -13.72
N LYS A 101 -2.64 -5.53 -14.16
CA LYS A 101 -2.06 -5.87 -15.48
C LYS A 101 -1.74 -7.35 -15.71
N TYR A 102 -1.80 -8.19 -14.66
CA TYR A 102 -1.61 -9.64 -14.76
C TYR A 102 -2.95 -10.40 -14.78
N GLY A 103 -4.08 -9.71 -14.88
CA GLY A 103 -5.42 -10.30 -14.84
C GLY A 103 -5.80 -10.82 -13.46
N ARG A 104 -5.13 -10.39 -12.38
CA ARG A 104 -5.53 -10.76 -11.02
C ARG A 104 -6.61 -9.80 -10.53
N ILE A 105 -7.65 -10.36 -9.93
CA ILE A 105 -8.66 -9.61 -9.22
C ILE A 105 -8.03 -8.89 -8.03
N LEU A 106 -8.40 -7.64 -7.80
CA LEU A 106 -7.99 -6.84 -6.65
C LEU A 106 -9.16 -6.62 -5.70
N ALA A 107 -9.09 -7.15 -4.48
CA ALA A 107 -10.15 -6.98 -3.49
C ALA A 107 -9.64 -7.11 -2.04
N TYR A 108 -10.45 -6.62 -1.09
CA TYR A 108 -10.39 -7.05 0.30
C TYR A 108 -11.17 -8.34 0.47
N LEU A 109 -10.60 -9.28 1.22
CA LEU A 109 -11.16 -10.62 1.37
C LEU A 109 -11.79 -10.80 2.75
N PHE A 110 -13.04 -11.25 2.80
CA PHE A 110 -13.76 -11.55 4.03
C PHE A 110 -14.09 -13.04 4.13
N VAL A 111 -13.79 -13.66 5.27
CA VAL A 111 -14.14 -15.04 5.60
C VAL A 111 -14.88 -15.07 6.95
N GLY A 112 -16.14 -15.51 6.95
CA GLY A 112 -16.97 -15.48 8.15
C GLY A 112 -17.04 -14.11 8.83
N GLY A 113 -17.15 -13.03 8.03
CA GLY A 113 -17.18 -11.64 8.50
C GLY A 113 -15.82 -11.06 8.93
N LYS A 114 -14.74 -11.84 8.93
CA LYS A 114 -13.39 -11.36 9.26
C LYS A 114 -12.61 -11.03 7.99
N MET A 115 -12.07 -9.81 7.92
CA MET A 115 -11.20 -9.42 6.80
C MET A 115 -9.82 -10.07 6.92
N ALA A 116 -9.41 -10.88 5.95
CA ALA A 116 -8.14 -11.59 5.94
C ALA A 116 -6.94 -10.63 5.92
N ASN A 117 -7.05 -9.50 5.20
CA ASN A 117 -6.02 -8.46 5.15
C ASN A 117 -5.65 -7.96 6.56
N VAL A 118 -6.67 -7.69 7.39
CA VAL A 118 -6.53 -7.27 8.79
C VAL A 118 -5.84 -8.34 9.62
N GLN A 119 -6.19 -9.61 9.41
CA GLN A 119 -5.59 -10.71 10.18
C GLN A 119 -4.10 -10.87 9.87
N LEU A 120 -3.69 -10.71 8.61
CA LEU A 120 -2.28 -10.77 8.21
C LEU A 120 -1.45 -9.61 8.79
N LEU A 121 -1.99 -8.39 8.77
CA LEU A 121 -1.34 -7.22 9.39
C LEU A 121 -1.17 -7.41 10.90
N LYS A 122 -2.22 -7.85 11.61
CA LYS A 122 -2.16 -8.10 13.06
C LYS A 122 -1.16 -9.19 13.43
N ALA A 123 -1.02 -10.20 12.58
CA ALA A 123 -0.06 -11.28 12.76
C ALA A 123 1.39 -10.87 12.40
N GLY A 124 1.62 -9.64 11.92
CA GLY A 124 2.95 -9.21 11.46
C GLY A 124 3.44 -10.00 10.25
N LEU A 125 2.53 -10.57 9.45
CA LEU A 125 2.85 -11.41 8.29
C LEU A 125 2.65 -10.67 6.96
N ALA A 126 2.15 -9.43 7.01
CA ALA A 126 2.07 -8.52 5.88
C ALA A 126 2.42 -7.10 6.31
N HIS A 127 2.84 -6.27 5.35
CA HIS A 127 3.01 -4.83 5.53
C HIS A 127 2.02 -4.06 4.64
N LEU A 128 1.77 -2.80 5.00
CA LEU A 128 0.98 -1.86 4.21
C LEU A 128 1.61 -1.68 2.83
N PHE A 129 0.79 -1.73 1.78
CA PHE A 129 1.23 -1.62 0.39
C PHE A 129 0.18 -0.92 -0.46
N VAL A 130 0.53 0.28 -0.94
CA VAL A 130 -0.39 1.24 -1.56
C VAL A 130 0.13 1.60 -2.95
N LEU A 131 -0.58 1.13 -3.98
CA LEU A 131 -0.36 1.53 -5.37
C LEU A 131 -1.27 2.70 -5.73
N GLU A 132 -2.51 2.65 -5.25
CA GLU A 132 -3.55 3.66 -5.40
C GLU A 132 -4.22 3.91 -4.03
N PRO A 133 -4.87 5.06 -3.81
CA PRO A 133 -5.50 5.37 -2.54
C PRO A 133 -6.55 4.31 -2.18
N ILE A 134 -6.44 3.77 -0.97
CA ILE A 134 -7.34 2.73 -0.45
C ILE A 134 -8.16 3.25 0.73
N ARG A 135 -9.43 2.82 0.86
CA ARG A 135 -10.32 3.25 1.94
C ARG A 135 -9.82 2.87 3.33
N TYR A 136 -9.15 1.72 3.44
CA TYR A 136 -8.67 1.19 4.72
C TYR A 136 -7.29 1.70 5.13
N TYR A 137 -6.69 2.65 4.39
CA TYR A 137 -5.33 3.14 4.64
C TYR A 137 -5.07 3.52 6.12
N PRO A 138 -5.88 4.38 6.77
CA PRO A 138 -5.60 4.78 8.16
C PRO A 138 -5.67 3.58 9.12
N TYR A 139 -6.59 2.64 8.86
CA TYR A 139 -6.80 1.47 9.69
C TYR A 139 -5.67 0.45 9.52
N PHE A 140 -5.27 0.15 8.29
CA PHE A 140 -4.16 -0.77 8.02
C PHE A 140 -2.83 -0.23 8.56
N ARG A 141 -2.59 1.08 8.42
CA ARG A 141 -1.42 1.73 9.03
C ARG A 141 -1.41 1.51 10.54
N LYS A 142 -2.54 1.76 11.23
CA LYS A 142 -2.64 1.54 12.68
C LYS A 142 -2.28 0.09 13.06
N LEU A 143 -2.84 -0.90 12.39
CA LEU A 143 -2.59 -2.31 12.67
C LEU A 143 -1.13 -2.72 12.44
N GLN A 144 -0.53 -2.23 11.37
CA GLN A 144 0.89 -2.43 11.10
C GLN A 144 1.75 -1.90 12.26
N GLU A 145 1.49 -0.67 12.72
CA GLU A 145 2.30 -0.07 13.78
C GLU A 145 2.10 -0.75 15.13
N GLU A 146 0.91 -1.28 15.41
CA GLU A 146 0.68 -2.14 16.58
C GLU A 146 1.50 -3.43 16.52
N ALA A 147 1.57 -4.10 15.37
CA ALA A 147 2.39 -5.30 15.18
C ALA A 147 3.89 -4.97 15.25
N ARG A 148 4.30 -3.83 14.71
CA ARG A 148 5.68 -3.34 14.76
C ARG A 148 6.14 -3.05 16.17
N ALA A 149 5.35 -2.32 16.95
CA ALA A 149 5.67 -1.99 18.34
C ALA A 149 5.87 -3.25 19.20
N LYS A 150 5.13 -4.32 18.89
CA LYS A 150 5.22 -5.63 19.55
C LYS A 150 6.29 -6.55 18.95
N ARG A 151 7.03 -6.10 17.93
CA ARG A 151 8.07 -6.88 17.22
C ARG A 151 7.57 -8.23 16.69
N ILE A 152 6.35 -8.26 16.17
CA ILE A 152 5.70 -9.49 15.68
C ILE A 152 6.10 -9.74 14.22
N GLY A 153 6.44 -10.99 13.89
CA GLY A 153 6.67 -11.45 12.52
C GLY A 153 7.77 -10.66 11.81
N ILE A 154 7.46 -10.10 10.64
CA ILE A 154 8.38 -9.32 9.80
C ILE A 154 8.94 -8.06 10.48
N TRP A 155 8.40 -7.67 11.64
CA TRP A 155 8.88 -6.54 12.44
C TRP A 155 9.82 -6.94 13.59
N GLY A 156 10.02 -8.24 13.80
CA GLY A 156 10.85 -8.81 14.84
C GLY A 156 12.23 -9.22 14.36
N GLU A 157 12.79 -10.22 15.04
CA GLU A 157 14.07 -10.81 14.65
C GLU A 157 13.97 -11.54 13.31
N GLY A 158 14.99 -11.39 12.46
CA GLY A 158 14.99 -11.97 11.10
C GLY A 158 14.09 -11.26 10.09
N GLY A 159 13.34 -10.23 10.50
CA GLY A 159 12.47 -9.44 9.63
C GLY A 159 13.18 -8.31 8.88
N PHE A 160 12.43 -7.25 8.57
CA PHE A 160 12.91 -6.12 7.79
C PHE A 160 13.92 -5.25 8.57
N LYS A 161 15.02 -4.86 7.92
CA LYS A 161 16.15 -4.16 8.55
C LYS A 161 16.15 -2.64 8.37
N GLY A 162 15.30 -2.11 7.50
CA GLY A 162 15.32 -0.69 7.13
C GLY A 162 13.93 -0.11 6.85
N PRO A 163 13.88 1.18 6.48
CA PRO A 163 12.62 1.86 6.21
C PRO A 163 12.05 1.55 4.82
N LEU A 164 12.87 1.02 3.91
CA LEU A 164 12.50 0.71 2.54
C LEU A 164 12.70 -0.79 2.25
N LYS A 165 11.84 -1.35 1.40
CA LYS A 165 11.89 -2.76 0.94
C LYS A 165 11.74 -2.81 -0.58
N ILE A 166 12.59 -3.57 -1.27
CA ILE A 166 12.37 -3.98 -2.65
C ILE A 166 11.23 -5.01 -2.65
N THR A 167 10.12 -4.65 -3.28
CA THR A 167 8.91 -5.48 -3.39
C THR A 167 8.77 -6.15 -4.74
N ARG A 168 9.49 -5.67 -5.75
CA ARG A 168 9.54 -6.29 -7.06
C ARG A 168 10.76 -5.84 -7.83
N LEU A 169 11.32 -6.74 -8.61
CA LEU A 169 12.27 -6.45 -9.67
C LEU A 169 11.74 -7.15 -10.94
N ASN A 170 11.47 -6.37 -11.97
CA ASN A 170 11.08 -6.86 -13.28
C ASN A 170 12.28 -6.70 -14.21
N ALA A 171 12.94 -7.81 -14.54
CA ALA A 171 14.12 -7.80 -15.40
C ALA A 171 13.77 -8.03 -16.88
N ASP A 172 12.75 -8.85 -17.15
CA ASP A 172 12.31 -9.16 -18.51
C ASP A 172 11.31 -8.09 -18.97
N ALA A 173 11.73 -7.22 -19.89
CA ALA A 173 10.81 -6.33 -20.60
C ALA A 173 10.09 -7.13 -21.70
N GLU A 174 8.86 -6.75 -22.04
CA GLU A 174 8.23 -7.34 -23.24
C GLU A 174 9.04 -6.94 -24.48
N GLY A 175 9.54 -7.92 -25.23
CA GLY A 175 10.34 -7.72 -26.45
C GLY A 175 11.84 -7.87 -26.22
N ASP A 176 12.66 -7.14 -26.99
CA ASP A 176 14.11 -7.03 -26.76
C ASP A 176 14.37 -5.82 -25.85
N ASP A 177 14.93 -6.07 -24.67
CA ASP A 177 15.13 -5.07 -23.61
C ASP A 177 15.92 -3.86 -24.06
N ARG A 178 16.82 -4.01 -25.05
CA ARG A 178 17.60 -2.90 -25.63
C ARG A 178 16.72 -1.82 -26.27
N TYR A 179 15.49 -2.18 -26.64
CA TYR A 179 14.49 -1.27 -27.20
C TYR A 179 13.33 -0.99 -26.22
N ASN A 180 13.29 -1.64 -25.06
CA ASN A 180 12.27 -1.46 -24.03
C ASN A 180 12.86 -1.41 -22.60
N LEU A 181 13.87 -0.56 -22.39
CA LEU A 181 14.54 -0.39 -21.10
C LEU A 181 13.61 0.04 -19.95
N ASN A 182 12.42 0.57 -20.24
CA ASN A 182 11.43 0.90 -19.21
C ASN A 182 10.48 -0.27 -18.88
N GLY A 183 10.57 -1.41 -19.58
CA GLY A 183 9.99 -2.67 -19.12
C GLY A 183 10.79 -3.28 -17.96
N GLU A 184 12.06 -2.94 -17.86
CA GLU A 184 12.90 -3.17 -16.69
C GLU A 184 12.62 -2.15 -15.58
N TYR A 185 12.24 -2.63 -14.39
CA TYR A 185 12.02 -1.74 -13.25
C TYR A 185 12.15 -2.40 -11.89
N VAL A 186 12.41 -1.58 -10.87
CA VAL A 186 12.40 -1.98 -9.46
C VAL A 186 11.34 -1.21 -8.71
N ARG A 187 10.52 -1.92 -7.93
CA ARG A 187 9.54 -1.33 -7.03
C ARG A 187 10.03 -1.36 -5.60
N ILE A 188 10.06 -0.20 -4.97
CA ILE A 188 10.42 -0.04 -3.56
C ILE A 188 9.24 0.50 -2.78
N CYS A 189 8.97 -0.07 -1.61
CA CYS A 189 7.93 0.37 -0.68
C CYS A 189 8.56 1.03 0.55
N ASN A 190 7.97 2.13 1.03
CA ASN A 190 8.26 2.62 2.38
C ASN A 190 7.48 1.80 3.40
N ILE A 191 8.17 0.93 4.12
CA ILE A 191 7.57 0.10 5.15
C ILE A 191 7.56 0.78 6.52
N SER A 192 8.25 1.91 6.69
CA SER A 192 8.43 2.62 7.97
C SER A 192 7.18 3.41 8.43
N PRO A 193 7.08 3.79 9.73
CA PRO A 193 5.96 4.57 10.25
C PRO A 193 5.90 6.02 9.73
N GLN A 194 6.98 6.52 9.14
CA GLN A 194 7.18 7.93 8.83
C GLN A 194 7.46 8.12 7.34
N ASP A 195 7.31 9.37 6.89
CA ASP A 195 7.73 9.76 5.56
C ASP A 195 9.24 9.58 5.42
N VAL A 196 9.67 8.96 4.31
CA VAL A 196 11.09 8.74 4.01
C VAL A 196 11.53 9.75 2.97
N ASN A 197 12.57 10.51 3.29
CA ASN A 197 13.34 11.25 2.29
C ASN A 197 14.30 10.29 1.60
N THR A 198 14.10 10.06 0.31
CA THR A 198 14.89 9.08 -0.47
C THR A 198 16.30 9.54 -0.80
N LYS A 199 16.66 10.80 -0.54
CA LYS A 199 17.98 11.34 -0.93
C LYS A 199 19.12 10.48 -0.36
N GLY A 200 20.00 10.02 -1.25
CA GLY A 200 21.23 9.32 -0.88
C GLY A 200 21.09 7.83 -0.62
N PHE A 201 19.86 7.29 -0.55
CA PHE A 201 19.68 5.84 -0.69
C PHE A 201 20.25 5.41 -2.05
N SER A 202 20.66 4.15 -2.16
CA SER A 202 21.17 3.62 -3.44
C SER A 202 20.66 2.23 -3.74
N LEU A 203 20.44 1.96 -5.03
CA LEU A 203 20.14 0.65 -5.56
C LEU A 203 21.30 0.23 -6.46
N CYS A 204 21.84 -0.96 -6.22
CA CYS A 204 23.01 -1.48 -6.92
C CYS A 204 22.72 -2.90 -7.42
N ASP A 205 23.19 -3.25 -8.61
CA ASP A 205 23.18 -4.63 -9.12
C ASP A 205 24.43 -5.40 -8.65
N ARG A 206 24.65 -6.61 -9.18
CA ARG A 206 25.86 -7.38 -8.89
C ARG A 206 27.11 -6.84 -9.58
N GLU A 207 26.99 -6.18 -10.73
CA GLU A 207 28.12 -5.70 -11.52
C GLU A 207 28.62 -4.32 -11.05
N GLY A 208 27.89 -3.66 -10.15
CA GLY A 208 28.27 -2.41 -9.50
C GLY A 208 27.58 -1.17 -10.10
N HIS A 209 26.71 -1.34 -11.08
CA HIS A 209 25.83 -0.27 -11.57
C HIS A 209 25.00 0.25 -10.40
N THR A 210 25.16 1.54 -10.09
CA THR A 210 24.57 2.14 -8.89
C THR A 210 23.71 3.34 -9.24
N TYR A 211 22.44 3.30 -8.86
CA TYR A 211 21.56 4.46 -8.85
C TYR A 211 21.51 5.08 -7.46
N ILE A 212 21.74 6.39 -7.36
CA ILE A 212 21.59 7.15 -6.12
C ILE A 212 20.29 7.92 -6.19
N PHE A 213 19.38 7.65 -5.27
CA PHE A 213 18.05 8.25 -5.28
C PHE A 213 18.14 9.77 -5.02
N PRO A 214 17.43 10.58 -5.82
CA PRO A 214 17.28 12.01 -5.57
C PRO A 214 16.39 12.24 -4.35
N ARG A 215 16.21 13.51 -3.99
CA ARG A 215 15.26 13.90 -2.94
C ARG A 215 13.83 13.70 -3.44
N ALA A 216 13.13 12.74 -2.84
CA ALA A 216 11.69 12.59 -2.92
C ALA A 216 11.12 12.19 -1.55
N ILE A 217 9.84 12.46 -1.31
CA ILE A 217 9.16 12.09 -0.07
C ILE A 217 8.25 10.90 -0.34
N LEU A 218 8.58 9.75 0.23
CA LEU A 218 7.78 8.53 0.12
C LEU A 218 7.01 8.29 1.42
N ARG A 219 5.68 8.27 1.34
CA ARG A 219 4.79 8.10 2.50
C ARG A 219 4.71 6.62 2.97
N PRO A 220 4.35 6.34 4.23
CA PRO A 220 4.18 4.97 4.72
C PRO A 220 3.27 4.12 3.85
N GLY A 221 3.74 2.94 3.45
CA GLY A 221 3.06 1.99 2.57
C GLY A 221 3.03 2.36 1.09
N TYR A 222 3.35 3.61 0.72
CA TYR A 222 3.40 4.03 -0.67
C TYR A 222 4.68 3.52 -1.34
N THR A 223 4.64 3.48 -2.67
CA THR A 223 5.69 2.88 -3.47
C THR A 223 6.32 3.87 -4.45
N LEU A 224 7.55 3.57 -4.85
CA LEU A 224 8.20 4.16 -6.01
C LEU A 224 8.53 3.06 -7.03
N LEU A 225 8.54 3.43 -8.30
CA LEU A 225 9.12 2.66 -9.40
C LEU A 225 10.38 3.36 -9.88
N LEU A 226 11.46 2.62 -9.99
CA LEU A 226 12.66 3.02 -10.71
C LEU A 226 12.72 2.23 -12.01
N PHE A 227 12.51 2.89 -13.13
CA PHE A 227 12.67 2.33 -14.47
C PHE A 227 14.13 2.40 -14.90
N THR A 228 14.62 1.39 -15.62
CA THR A 228 16.03 1.35 -16.08
C THR A 228 16.34 2.38 -17.17
N GLY A 229 15.40 2.61 -18.08
CA GLY A 229 15.62 3.52 -19.22
C GLY A 229 15.53 5.01 -18.88
N LYS A 230 15.34 5.80 -19.94
CA LYS A 230 15.17 7.26 -19.87
C LYS A 230 13.70 7.63 -19.65
N GLY A 231 13.50 8.77 -19.01
CA GLY A 231 12.19 9.38 -18.80
C GLY A 231 12.28 10.61 -17.92
N ARG A 232 11.12 11.13 -17.51
CA ARG A 232 11.04 12.28 -16.62
C ARG A 232 10.44 11.85 -15.29
N ASP A 233 11.17 12.09 -14.21
CA ASP A 233 10.72 11.76 -12.87
C ASP A 233 9.37 12.43 -12.52
N ILE A 234 8.49 11.65 -11.90
CA ILE A 234 7.19 12.08 -11.38
C ILE A 234 7.19 11.87 -9.87
N LEU A 235 7.46 12.94 -9.13
CA LEU A 235 7.73 12.89 -7.68
C LEU A 235 6.60 13.48 -6.82
N GLN A 236 5.54 14.01 -7.42
CA GLN A 236 4.45 14.70 -6.74
C GLN A 236 3.12 14.44 -7.46
N GLY A 237 2.01 14.56 -6.74
CA GLY A 237 0.66 14.43 -7.29
C GLY A 237 0.27 13.00 -7.71
N VAL A 238 1.09 12.00 -7.38
CA VAL A 238 0.88 10.59 -7.75
C VAL A 238 0.93 9.67 -6.53
N SER A 239 0.22 8.55 -6.61
CA SER A 239 0.24 7.50 -5.57
C SER A 239 1.42 6.54 -5.70
N GLN A 240 2.12 6.57 -6.82
CA GLN A 240 3.35 5.84 -7.01
C GLN A 240 4.35 6.76 -7.69
N LEU A 241 5.46 7.04 -6.99
CA LEU A 241 6.52 7.87 -7.55
C LEU A 241 7.15 7.12 -8.73
N GLN A 242 7.56 7.85 -9.76
CA GLN A 242 8.22 7.29 -10.92
C GLN A 242 9.57 7.97 -11.08
N LEU A 243 10.63 7.17 -11.10
CA LEU A 243 12.00 7.61 -11.31
C LEU A 243 12.59 6.87 -12.50
N TYR A 244 13.53 7.50 -13.18
CA TYR A 244 14.22 6.92 -14.32
C TYR A 244 15.72 6.91 -14.05
N TRP A 245 16.34 5.74 -14.23
CA TRP A 245 17.79 5.59 -14.08
C TRP A 245 18.52 6.38 -15.17
N GLY A 246 17.93 6.48 -16.36
CA GLY A 246 18.54 7.15 -17.50
C GLY A 246 19.60 6.30 -18.19
N SER A 247 19.61 4.98 -17.94
CA SER A 247 20.55 4.07 -18.59
C SER A 247 20.28 3.96 -20.08
N ASP A 248 21.35 3.78 -20.85
CA ASP A 248 21.31 3.46 -22.29
C ASP A 248 21.43 1.95 -22.55
N TYR A 249 21.51 1.15 -21.48
CA TYR A 249 21.66 -0.31 -21.53
C TYR A 249 20.87 -1.00 -20.40
N PRO A 250 20.47 -2.27 -20.58
CA PRO A 250 19.87 -3.10 -19.53
C PRO A 250 20.74 -3.12 -18.28
N ILE A 251 20.13 -3.05 -17.11
CA ILE A 251 20.83 -3.18 -15.83
C ILE A 251 20.56 -4.53 -15.20
N TRP A 252 19.35 -5.07 -15.40
CA TRP A 252 18.92 -6.29 -14.74
C TRP A 252 19.08 -7.48 -15.66
N ASN A 253 19.93 -8.44 -15.27
CA ASN A 253 20.20 -9.61 -16.10
C ASN A 253 19.02 -10.60 -16.14
N ASN A 254 18.46 -10.87 -17.32
CA ASN A 254 17.34 -11.80 -17.51
C ASN A 254 17.61 -13.22 -17.03
N LYS A 255 18.87 -13.67 -16.94
CA LYS A 255 19.23 -15.00 -16.40
C LYS A 255 19.26 -15.06 -14.87
N GLY A 256 19.04 -13.92 -14.22
CA GLY A 256 19.01 -13.77 -12.78
C GLY A 256 20.06 -12.78 -12.30
N ASP A 257 19.69 -11.98 -11.32
CA ASP A 257 20.53 -10.95 -10.74
C ASP A 257 20.14 -10.68 -9.29
N ILE A 258 20.85 -9.77 -8.63
CA ILE A 258 20.62 -9.34 -7.27
C ILE A 258 20.57 -7.82 -7.21
N GLY A 259 19.45 -7.28 -6.75
CA GLY A 259 19.34 -5.87 -6.36
C GLY A 259 19.72 -5.68 -4.89
N TYR A 260 20.69 -4.82 -4.60
CA TYR A 260 21.09 -4.41 -3.27
C TYR A 260 20.58 -3.00 -2.99
N LEU A 261 19.70 -2.85 -1.99
CA LEU A 261 19.25 -1.55 -1.52
C LEU A 261 20.06 -1.13 -0.30
N LYS A 262 20.69 0.05 -0.35
CA LYS A 262 21.52 0.59 0.72
C LYS A 262 21.01 1.94 1.20
N ASP A 263 21.25 2.24 2.47
CA ASP A 263 20.96 3.54 3.06
C ASP A 263 22.02 4.60 2.68
N PRO A 264 21.84 5.89 3.05
CA PRO A 264 22.78 6.96 2.73
C PRO A 264 24.19 6.82 3.32
N TRP A 265 24.39 5.90 4.27
CA TRP A 265 25.70 5.59 4.84
C TRP A 265 26.31 4.33 4.22
N GLY A 266 25.68 3.78 3.18
CA GLY A 266 26.15 2.59 2.46
C GLY A 266 25.81 1.26 3.15
N ARG A 267 25.01 1.26 4.22
CA ARG A 267 24.62 0.02 4.90
C ARG A 267 23.53 -0.69 4.10
N LEU A 268 23.67 -1.99 3.91
CA LEU A 268 22.68 -2.83 3.24
C LEU A 268 21.38 -2.90 4.07
N ILE A 269 20.26 -2.49 3.46
CA ILE A 269 18.94 -2.52 4.11
C ILE A 269 18.02 -3.61 3.53
N ASP A 270 18.19 -3.97 2.26
CA ASP A 270 17.42 -5.04 1.62
C ASP A 270 18.17 -5.66 0.44
N THR A 271 17.78 -6.88 0.08
CA THR A 271 18.32 -7.61 -1.07
C THR A 271 17.19 -8.34 -1.77
N PHE A 272 17.15 -8.24 -3.10
CA PHE A 272 16.18 -8.95 -3.91
C PHE A 272 16.90 -9.84 -4.91
N VAL A 273 16.70 -11.16 -4.80
CA VAL A 273 17.30 -12.15 -5.68
C VAL A 273 16.20 -12.74 -6.56
N TYR A 274 16.41 -12.75 -7.87
CA TYR A 274 15.54 -13.47 -8.79
C TYR A 274 16.38 -14.40 -9.66
N LYS A 275 15.74 -15.48 -10.10
CA LYS A 275 16.31 -16.38 -11.10
C LYS A 275 15.61 -16.12 -12.42
N GLY A 276 16.40 -15.98 -13.47
CA GLY A 276 15.90 -15.92 -14.82
C GLY A 276 15.24 -17.21 -15.26
N HIS A 277 14.45 -17.10 -16.33
CA HIS A 277 13.92 -18.24 -17.06
C HIS A 277 14.91 -18.73 -18.13
#